data_AF-A0AAW3R1Y8-F1
#
_entry.id   AF-A0AAW3R1Y8-F1
#
_cell.length_a   1.000
_cell.length_b   1.000
_cell.length_c   1.000
_cell.angle_alpha   90.00
_cell.angle_beta   90.00
_cell.angle_gamma   90.00
#
_symmetry.space_group_name_H-M   'P 1'
#
loop_
_entity.id
_entity.type
_entity.pdbx_description
1 polymer ?
#
loop_
_entity_poly.entity_id
_entity_poly.type
_entity_poly.pdbx_seq_one_letter_code
_entity_poly.pdbx_strand_id
1 'polypeptide(L)'
;MAEKDIDLELKFDGVPVQRLHGAPAEAVIASLNALQRMVYIIGMSADGRVLSERLKPTVKVKREYAVVCRAPRKGSHIQPFTVASQAGEMSSSSFAAREKLLATLRAFDSGEDTRLKSVIPNARERWFLAKAATGLLPPEDSGLEIMIRAGTRGPFAFKADRARSLLRTYDTPRPPAIDEETVVGKLRAIDYQQTIMTIKPGSNPALRMDYPLQLESWLQTNVRKRLKISGRPKTNARGDISSFDEIYNIVELEPHLQSIDHFTSGGTVFWTNRPISLPVTVYWVDRLFGFTDSQLGIDVVVDNLSELRVGVMSELDLVWRQYAQADDDELDDEAVEVKRHLLSRFRSID
;
A
#
# COMPACT_ATOMS: atom_id res chain seq x y z
N MET A 1 -19.67 -8.76 -31.08
CA MET A 1 -19.05 -7.82 -30.13
C MET A 1 -17.76 -7.31 -30.75
N ALA A 2 -17.67 -6.02 -31.08
CA ALA A 2 -16.42 -5.46 -31.60
C ALA A 2 -15.34 -5.57 -30.51
N GLU A 3 -14.26 -6.27 -30.82
CA GLU A 3 -13.08 -6.40 -29.97
C GLU A 3 -12.60 -4.98 -29.63
N LYS A 4 -12.72 -4.58 -28.36
CA LYS A 4 -12.27 -3.27 -27.90
C LYS A 4 -10.76 -3.25 -28.16
N ASP A 5 -10.29 -2.38 -29.05
CA ASP A 5 -8.86 -2.26 -29.37
C ASP A 5 -8.11 -1.88 -28.09
N ILE A 6 -7.51 -2.90 -27.45
CA ILE A 6 -6.74 -2.76 -26.22
C ILE A 6 -5.29 -2.40 -26.51
N ASP A 7 -4.88 -2.36 -27.78
CA ASP A 7 -3.50 -2.07 -28.11
C ASP A 7 -3.19 -0.58 -27.94
N LEU A 8 -1.94 -0.34 -27.61
CA LEU A 8 -1.26 0.95 -27.65
C LEU A 8 -0.37 0.96 -28.89
N GLU A 9 -0.10 2.16 -29.43
CA GLU A 9 0.74 2.31 -30.61
C GLU A 9 1.98 3.12 -30.24
N LEU A 10 3.16 2.53 -30.44
CA LEU A 10 4.43 3.23 -30.40
C LEU A 10 4.80 3.62 -31.84
N LYS A 11 4.85 4.91 -32.13
CA LYS A 11 5.15 5.46 -33.47
C LYS A 11 6.48 6.20 -33.44
N PHE A 12 7.28 5.97 -34.49
CA PHE A 12 8.50 6.70 -34.78
C PHE A 12 8.30 7.57 -36.03
N ASP A 13 8.77 8.82 -35.99
CA ASP A 13 8.68 9.77 -37.10
C ASP A 13 9.92 10.68 -37.14
N GLY A 14 9.98 11.59 -38.12
CA GLY A 14 11.04 12.58 -38.25
C GLY A 14 12.10 12.26 -39.29
N VAL A 15 13.11 13.13 -39.41
CA VAL A 15 14.11 13.11 -40.49
C VAL A 15 14.87 11.78 -40.58
N PRO A 16 15.34 11.17 -39.47
CA PRO A 16 16.04 9.89 -39.52
C PRO A 16 15.17 8.76 -40.07
N VAL A 17 13.89 8.73 -39.69
CA VAL A 17 12.95 7.68 -40.09
C VAL A 17 12.70 7.72 -41.60
N GLN A 18 12.53 8.94 -42.14
CA GLN A 18 12.34 9.15 -43.57
C GLN A 18 13.57 8.76 -44.38
N ARG A 19 14.78 9.13 -43.91
CA ARG A 19 16.05 8.81 -44.58
C ARG A 19 16.38 7.32 -44.58
N LEU A 20 16.10 6.64 -43.48
CA LEU A 20 16.39 5.20 -43.33
C LEU A 20 15.28 4.31 -43.89
N HIS A 21 14.14 4.89 -44.28
CA HIS A 21 12.91 4.15 -44.56
C HIS A 21 12.55 3.18 -43.42
N GLY A 22 12.81 3.57 -42.18
CA GLY A 22 12.75 2.70 -41.01
C GLY A 22 13.07 3.42 -39.70
N ALA A 23 12.52 2.93 -38.59
CA ALA A 23 12.85 3.44 -37.26
C ALA A 23 14.26 2.98 -36.85
N PRO A 24 15.12 3.87 -36.30
CA PRO A 24 16.42 3.47 -35.78
C PRO A 24 16.28 2.40 -34.69
N ALA A 25 17.00 1.27 -34.84
CA ALA A 25 16.87 0.12 -33.93
C ALA A 25 17.12 0.49 -32.46
N GLU A 26 18.13 1.34 -32.20
CA GLU A 26 18.45 1.81 -30.85
C GLU A 26 17.29 2.57 -30.21
N ALA A 27 16.59 3.42 -30.97
CA ALA A 27 15.43 4.15 -30.48
C ALA A 27 14.25 3.22 -30.18
N VAL A 28 14.05 2.19 -31.01
CA VAL A 28 13.03 1.15 -30.76
C VAL A 28 13.33 0.40 -29.48
N ILE A 29 14.56 -0.08 -29.31
CA ILE A 29 15.00 -0.83 -28.13
C ILE A 29 14.89 0.02 -26.87
N ALA A 30 15.39 1.26 -26.91
CA ALA A 30 15.32 2.19 -25.78
C ALA A 30 13.87 2.45 -25.36
N SER A 31 12.97 2.69 -26.32
CA SER A 31 11.56 2.97 -26.07
C SER A 31 10.84 1.78 -25.46
N LEU A 32 11.05 0.58 -26.00
CA LEU A 32 10.43 -0.64 -25.48
C LEU A 32 10.94 -0.99 -24.08
N ASN A 33 12.25 -0.83 -23.83
CA ASN A 33 12.83 -1.03 -22.51
C ASN A 33 12.31 -0.02 -21.48
N ALA A 34 12.15 1.25 -21.88
CA ALA A 34 11.55 2.28 -21.03
C ALA A 34 10.11 1.93 -20.64
N LEU A 35 9.28 1.57 -21.63
CA LEU A 35 7.90 1.15 -21.39
C LEU A 35 7.82 -0.07 -20.47
N GLN A 36 8.63 -1.09 -20.74
CA GLN A 36 8.68 -2.30 -19.93
C GLN A 36 9.08 -1.99 -18.49
N ARG A 37 10.05 -1.08 -18.28
CA ARG A 37 10.48 -0.65 -16.96
C ARG A 37 9.38 0.12 -16.22
N MET A 38 8.66 1.02 -16.90
CA MET A 38 7.51 1.73 -16.32
C MET A 38 6.41 0.76 -15.89
N VAL A 39 6.08 -0.21 -16.75
CA VAL A 39 5.09 -1.27 -16.45
C VAL A 39 5.50 -2.08 -15.23
N TYR A 40 6.78 -2.43 -15.09
CA TYR A 40 7.27 -3.13 -13.90
C TYR A 40 7.17 -2.29 -12.63
N ILE A 41 7.48 -0.99 -12.69
CA ILE A 41 7.35 -0.08 -11.55
C ILE A 41 5.89 -0.03 -11.09
N ILE A 42 4.96 0.16 -12.03
CA ILE A 42 3.51 0.16 -11.76
C ILE A 42 3.09 -1.16 -11.12
N GLY A 43 3.51 -2.30 -11.68
CA GLY A 43 3.19 -3.63 -11.15
C GLY A 43 3.74 -3.87 -9.75
N MET A 44 4.95 -3.37 -9.44
CA MET A 44 5.52 -3.46 -8.09
C MET A 44 4.78 -2.56 -7.09
N SER A 45 4.43 -1.33 -7.46
CA SER A 45 3.62 -0.45 -6.61
C SER A 45 2.24 -1.04 -6.34
N ALA A 46 1.59 -1.63 -7.36
CA ALA A 46 0.30 -2.30 -7.21
C ALA A 46 0.36 -3.51 -6.27
N ASP A 47 1.49 -4.23 -6.26
CA ASP A 47 1.79 -5.31 -5.30
C ASP A 47 2.20 -4.80 -3.90
N GLY A 48 2.14 -3.49 -3.65
CA GLY A 48 2.51 -2.87 -2.36
C GLY A 48 4.01 -2.95 -2.04
N ARG A 49 4.87 -3.10 -3.06
CA ARG A 49 6.32 -3.20 -2.85
C ARG A 49 6.99 -1.83 -2.82
N VAL A 50 7.91 -1.69 -1.87
CA VAL A 50 8.79 -0.54 -1.77
C VAL A 50 9.80 -0.54 -2.92
N LEU A 51 9.92 0.60 -3.61
CA LEU A 51 10.82 0.77 -4.75
C LEU A 51 12.24 1.11 -4.26
N SER A 52 13.25 0.31 -4.61
CA SER A 52 14.65 0.55 -4.23
C SER A 52 15.51 1.06 -5.38
N GLU A 53 16.67 1.66 -5.06
CA GLU A 53 17.63 2.14 -6.06
C GLU A 53 18.04 1.05 -7.06
N ARG A 54 18.17 -0.19 -6.59
CA ARG A 54 18.43 -1.38 -7.42
C ARG A 54 17.12 -2.08 -7.78
N LEU A 55 16.22 -1.33 -8.40
CA LEU A 55 14.91 -1.79 -8.82
C LEU A 55 15.02 -3.09 -9.64
N LYS A 56 14.62 -4.21 -9.03
CA LYS A 56 14.62 -5.54 -9.66
C LYS A 56 13.20 -6.12 -9.63
N PRO A 57 12.53 -6.22 -10.79
CA PRO A 57 11.21 -6.83 -10.87
C PRO A 57 11.26 -8.28 -10.39
N THR A 58 10.30 -8.67 -9.55
CA THR A 58 10.17 -10.04 -9.06
C THR A 58 9.72 -10.98 -10.17
N VAL A 59 9.87 -12.30 -9.96
CA VAL A 59 9.38 -13.31 -10.92
C VAL A 59 7.88 -13.16 -11.15
N LYS A 60 7.11 -12.89 -10.07
CA LYS A 60 5.66 -12.62 -10.15
C LYS A 60 5.38 -11.42 -11.06
N VAL A 61 6.04 -10.29 -10.81
CA VAL A 61 5.85 -9.06 -11.59
C VAL A 61 6.23 -9.26 -13.05
N LYS A 62 7.34 -9.97 -13.33
CA LYS A 62 7.76 -10.28 -14.71
C LYS A 62 6.75 -11.14 -15.47
N ARG A 63 6.13 -12.10 -14.78
CA ARG A 63 5.12 -12.98 -15.36
C ARG A 63 3.80 -12.25 -15.63
N GLU A 64 3.42 -11.33 -14.75
CA GLU A 64 2.11 -10.67 -14.79
C GLU A 64 2.08 -9.40 -15.64
N TYR A 65 3.20 -8.67 -15.72
CA TYR A 65 3.25 -7.32 -16.29
C TYR A 65 4.34 -7.19 -17.38
N ALA A 66 4.01 -7.55 -18.61
CA ALA A 66 4.90 -7.49 -19.78
C ALA A 66 4.35 -6.55 -20.87
N VAL A 67 5.26 -5.85 -21.54
CA VAL A 67 4.99 -5.15 -22.80
C VAL A 67 5.05 -6.19 -23.92
N VAL A 68 3.89 -6.51 -24.49
CA VAL A 68 3.78 -7.52 -25.55
C VAL A 68 3.62 -6.81 -26.88
N CYS A 69 4.67 -6.84 -27.72
CA CYS A 69 4.63 -6.29 -29.06
C CYS A 69 3.79 -7.18 -29.99
N ARG A 70 2.91 -6.57 -30.78
CA ARG A 70 2.13 -7.24 -31.82
C ARG A 70 2.82 -7.11 -33.18
N ALA A 71 2.27 -7.78 -34.19
CA ALA A 71 2.74 -7.64 -35.56
C ALA A 71 2.72 -6.16 -35.99
N PRO A 72 3.85 -5.60 -36.46
CA PRO A 72 3.88 -4.25 -37.01
C PRO A 72 2.92 -4.10 -38.19
N ARG A 73 2.36 -2.90 -38.37
CA ARG A 73 1.49 -2.65 -39.53
C ARG A 73 2.33 -2.49 -40.79
N LYS A 74 1.97 -3.24 -41.83
CA LYS A 74 2.63 -3.22 -43.14
C LYS A 74 2.71 -1.78 -43.67
N GLY A 75 3.91 -1.37 -44.07
CA GLY A 75 4.15 -0.02 -44.63
C GLY A 75 4.12 1.11 -43.61
N SER A 76 4.22 0.82 -42.30
CA SER A 76 4.25 1.84 -41.25
C SER A 76 5.44 1.67 -40.31
N HIS A 77 5.81 2.74 -39.61
CA HIS A 77 6.78 2.73 -38.51
C HIS A 77 6.08 2.71 -37.14
N ILE A 78 4.97 1.97 -37.07
CA ILE A 78 4.15 1.80 -35.88
C ILE A 78 4.36 0.39 -35.34
N GLN A 79 4.75 0.31 -34.06
CA GLN A 79 4.80 -0.90 -33.27
C GLN A 79 3.58 -0.94 -32.34
N PRO A 80 2.53 -1.73 -32.65
CA PRO A 80 1.44 -1.94 -31.71
C PRO A 80 1.94 -2.81 -30.55
N PHE A 81 1.48 -2.52 -29.34
CA PHE A 81 1.83 -3.26 -28.15
C PHE A 81 0.70 -3.23 -27.12
N THR A 82 0.68 -4.17 -26.19
CA THR A 82 -0.23 -4.14 -25.04
C THR A 82 0.53 -4.41 -23.75
N VAL A 83 -0.14 -4.21 -22.61
CA VAL A 83 0.35 -4.62 -21.30
C VAL A 83 -0.44 -5.85 -20.87
N ALA A 84 0.23 -7.00 -20.86
CA ALA A 84 -0.36 -8.31 -20.60
C ALA A 84 0.61 -9.17 -19.77
N SER A 85 0.22 -10.39 -19.43
CA SER A 85 1.16 -11.36 -18.87
C SER A 85 2.27 -11.68 -19.87
N GLN A 86 3.35 -12.29 -19.41
CA GLN A 86 4.44 -12.76 -20.28
C GLN A 86 3.94 -13.80 -21.32
N ALA A 87 2.85 -14.51 -21.03
CA ALA A 87 2.19 -15.41 -21.97
C ALA A 87 1.28 -14.68 -22.98
N GLY A 88 1.09 -13.36 -22.83
CA GLY A 88 0.22 -12.55 -23.68
C GLY A 88 -1.24 -12.51 -23.22
N GLU A 89 -1.54 -13.04 -22.04
CA GLU A 89 -2.90 -13.10 -21.47
C GLU A 89 -3.24 -11.78 -20.75
N MET A 90 -4.45 -11.28 -20.94
CA MET A 90 -4.92 -10.06 -20.29
C MET A 90 -5.60 -10.41 -18.96
N SER A 91 -5.08 -9.87 -17.86
CA SER A 91 -5.70 -9.95 -16.54
C SER A 91 -6.29 -8.60 -16.13
N SER A 92 -7.11 -8.57 -15.07
CA SER A 92 -7.58 -7.30 -14.48
C SER A 92 -6.40 -6.44 -14.01
N SER A 93 -5.36 -7.07 -13.46
CA SER A 93 -4.12 -6.42 -13.02
C SER A 93 -3.36 -5.82 -14.20
N SER A 94 -3.17 -6.57 -15.30
CA SER A 94 -2.45 -6.06 -16.47
C SER A 94 -3.22 -4.93 -17.17
N PHE A 95 -4.56 -5.01 -17.19
CA PHE A 95 -5.41 -3.94 -17.69
C PHE A 95 -5.31 -2.68 -16.80
N ALA A 96 -5.35 -2.82 -15.47
CA ALA A 96 -5.15 -1.69 -14.57
C ALA A 96 -3.76 -1.05 -14.73
N ALA A 97 -2.72 -1.86 -14.93
CA ALA A 97 -1.37 -1.38 -15.20
C ALA A 97 -1.28 -0.60 -16.52
N ARG A 98 -1.99 -1.06 -17.57
CA ARG A 98 -2.14 -0.33 -18.84
C ARG A 98 -2.75 1.04 -18.65
N GLU A 99 -3.88 1.13 -17.94
CA GLU A 99 -4.56 2.40 -17.69
C GLU A 99 -3.69 3.35 -16.87
N LYS A 100 -3.00 2.82 -15.85
CA LYS A 100 -2.04 3.60 -15.05
C LYS A 100 -0.87 4.10 -15.89
N LEU A 101 -0.34 3.28 -16.82
CA LEU A 101 0.71 3.70 -17.76
C LEU A 101 0.23 4.85 -18.65
N LEU A 102 -0.96 4.73 -19.24
CA LEU A 102 -1.55 5.80 -20.05
C LEU A 102 -1.78 7.09 -19.25
N ALA A 103 -2.32 6.99 -18.04
CA ALA A 103 -2.50 8.15 -17.16
C ALA A 103 -1.17 8.82 -16.81
N THR A 104 -0.13 8.02 -16.56
CA THR A 104 1.23 8.49 -16.29
C THR A 104 1.83 9.21 -17.50
N LEU A 105 1.73 8.62 -18.70
CA LEU A 105 2.20 9.25 -19.93
C LEU A 105 1.45 10.57 -20.22
N ARG A 106 0.13 10.62 -19.98
CA ARG A 106 -0.65 11.87 -20.08
C ARG A 106 -0.18 12.94 -19.12
N ALA A 107 0.15 12.57 -17.88
CA ALA A 107 0.67 13.51 -16.91
C ALA A 107 2.05 14.04 -17.34
N PHE A 108 2.94 13.17 -17.85
CA PHE A 108 4.22 13.61 -18.39
C PHE A 108 4.06 14.54 -19.60
N ASP A 109 3.20 14.20 -20.56
CA ASP A 109 2.94 15.03 -21.76
C ASP A 109 2.41 16.43 -21.42
N SER A 110 1.68 16.56 -20.30
CA SER A 110 1.12 17.86 -19.88
C SER A 110 2.19 18.88 -19.47
N GLY A 111 3.38 18.43 -19.08
CA GLY A 111 4.43 19.31 -18.53
C GLY A 111 4.14 19.85 -17.13
N GLU A 112 2.99 19.53 -16.53
CA GLU A 112 2.55 20.05 -15.23
C GLU A 112 2.84 19.06 -14.09
N ASP A 113 3.70 19.48 -13.14
CA ASP A 113 4.06 18.66 -11.98
C ASP A 113 2.87 18.36 -11.05
N THR A 114 1.91 19.27 -10.94
CA THR A 114 0.67 19.10 -10.17
C THR A 114 -0.16 17.92 -10.67
N ARG A 115 -0.29 17.79 -12.00
CA ARG A 115 -1.00 16.69 -12.64
C ARG A 115 -0.27 15.36 -12.48
N LEU A 116 1.06 15.38 -12.50
CA LEU A 116 1.86 14.19 -12.19
C LEU A 116 1.66 13.76 -10.73
N LYS A 117 1.67 14.70 -9.79
CA LYS A 117 1.40 14.45 -8.36
C LYS A 117 0.01 13.88 -8.11
N SER A 118 -1.02 14.32 -8.84
CA SER A 118 -2.37 13.77 -8.70
C SER A 118 -2.47 12.33 -9.22
N VAL A 119 -1.79 12.01 -10.33
CA VAL A 119 -1.81 10.64 -10.90
C VAL A 119 -0.94 9.69 -10.10
N ILE A 120 0.22 10.15 -9.62
CA ILE A 120 1.17 9.36 -8.84
C ILE A 120 1.50 10.16 -7.58
N PRO A 121 0.76 9.97 -6.47
CA PRO A 121 0.98 10.72 -5.23
C PRO A 121 2.31 10.39 -4.54
N ASN A 122 2.83 9.18 -4.71
CA ASN A 122 4.08 8.74 -4.12
C ASN A 122 5.29 9.39 -4.83
N ALA A 123 6.07 10.20 -4.10
CA ALA A 123 7.22 10.92 -4.66
C ALA A 123 8.32 10.00 -5.22
N ARG A 124 8.52 8.85 -4.56
CA ARG A 124 9.53 7.86 -4.95
C ARG A 124 9.10 7.12 -6.20
N GLU A 125 7.82 6.72 -6.30
CA GLU A 125 7.25 6.16 -7.53
C GLU A 125 7.33 7.13 -8.70
N ARG A 126 6.98 8.42 -8.49
CA ARG A 126 7.16 9.48 -9.50
C ARG A 126 8.59 9.52 -10.02
N TRP A 127 9.56 9.52 -9.12
CA TRP A 127 10.98 9.54 -9.48
C TRP A 127 11.39 8.35 -10.33
N PHE A 128 11.01 7.12 -9.94
CA PHE A 128 11.34 5.92 -10.72
C PHE A 128 10.68 5.90 -12.09
N LEU A 129 9.42 6.33 -12.17
CA LEU A 129 8.69 6.43 -13.44
C LEU A 129 9.30 7.50 -14.34
N ALA A 130 9.68 8.66 -13.80
CA ALA A 130 10.34 9.71 -14.56
C ALA A 130 11.70 9.23 -15.10
N LYS A 131 12.52 8.58 -14.26
CA LYS A 131 13.81 7.99 -14.68
C LYS A 131 13.67 6.86 -15.70
N ALA A 132 12.56 6.13 -15.71
CA ALA A 132 12.29 5.15 -16.76
C ALA A 132 11.84 5.83 -18.06
N ALA A 133 10.98 6.85 -17.95
CA ALA A 133 10.42 7.59 -19.08
C ALA A 133 11.48 8.40 -19.86
N THR A 134 12.64 8.71 -19.27
CA THR A 134 13.75 9.34 -20.04
C THR A 134 14.22 8.48 -21.21
N GLY A 135 14.07 7.15 -21.15
CA GLY A 135 14.38 6.27 -22.29
C GLY A 135 13.41 6.39 -23.47
N LEU A 136 12.30 7.13 -23.30
CA LEU A 136 11.40 7.51 -24.40
C LEU A 136 11.83 8.81 -25.08
N LEU A 137 12.82 9.53 -24.53
CA LEU A 137 13.25 10.81 -25.05
C LEU A 137 14.35 10.60 -26.10
N PRO A 138 14.11 10.98 -27.37
CA PRO A 138 15.19 11.02 -28.36
C PRO A 138 16.23 12.11 -28.00
N PRO A 139 17.47 12.05 -28.51
CA PRO A 139 18.41 13.17 -28.40
C PRO A 139 17.81 14.44 -29.03
N GLU A 140 18.04 15.61 -28.40
CA GLU A 140 17.41 16.89 -28.81
C GLU A 140 17.69 17.24 -30.29
N ASP A 141 18.91 16.98 -30.77
CA ASP A 141 19.32 17.33 -32.13
C ASP A 141 19.14 16.19 -33.16
N SER A 142 18.51 15.08 -32.75
CA SER A 142 18.38 13.92 -33.64
C SER A 142 17.31 14.10 -34.73
N GLY A 143 16.36 15.03 -34.54
CA GLY A 143 15.20 15.17 -35.42
C GLY A 143 14.28 13.94 -35.45
N LEU A 144 14.44 13.02 -34.49
CA LEU A 144 13.59 11.84 -34.30
C LEU A 144 12.42 12.21 -33.40
N GLU A 145 11.20 11.83 -33.78
CA GLU A 145 10.00 12.00 -32.98
C GLU A 145 9.48 10.64 -32.50
N ILE A 146 9.14 10.55 -31.22
CA ILE A 146 8.58 9.34 -30.59
C ILE A 146 7.21 9.68 -30.01
N MET A 147 6.20 8.89 -30.39
CA MET A 147 4.82 9.06 -29.97
C MET A 147 4.21 7.77 -29.43
N ILE A 148 3.39 7.87 -28.38
CA ILE A 148 2.60 6.73 -27.86
C ILE A 148 1.12 7.07 -27.85
N ARG A 149 0.27 6.21 -28.44
CA ARG A 149 -1.18 6.45 -28.58
C ARG A 149 -1.99 5.30 -28.00
N ALA A 150 -3.21 5.61 -27.55
CA ALA A 150 -4.19 4.60 -27.16
C ALA A 150 -4.98 4.11 -28.37
N GLY A 151 -4.42 3.17 -29.13
CA GLY A 151 -4.99 2.66 -30.39
C GLY A 151 -4.93 3.65 -31.56
N THR A 152 -5.51 3.25 -32.70
CA THR A 152 -5.47 4.00 -33.99
C THR A 152 -6.10 5.38 -33.93
N ARG A 153 -7.18 5.52 -33.17
CA ARG A 153 -7.99 6.75 -33.06
C ARG A 153 -8.08 7.26 -31.62
N GLY A 154 -7.09 6.91 -30.80
CA GLY A 154 -7.05 7.35 -29.41
C GLY A 154 -7.11 8.88 -29.30
N PRO A 155 -7.87 9.44 -28.35
CA PRO A 155 -7.96 10.89 -28.15
C PRO A 155 -6.66 11.52 -27.64
N PHE A 156 -5.63 10.71 -27.37
CA PHE A 156 -4.39 11.11 -26.76
C PHE A 156 -3.18 10.48 -27.48
N ALA A 157 -2.16 11.31 -27.67
CA ALA A 157 -0.84 10.92 -28.14
C ALA A 157 0.21 11.58 -27.24
N PHE A 158 0.90 10.77 -26.44
CA PHE A 158 2.10 11.20 -25.73
C PHE A 158 3.15 11.60 -26.76
N LYS A 159 3.78 12.77 -26.57
CA LYS A 159 4.94 13.22 -27.35
C LYS A 159 6.14 13.38 -26.42
N ALA A 160 7.22 12.66 -26.73
CA ALA A 160 8.43 12.65 -25.92
C ALA A 160 8.96 14.07 -25.61
N ASP A 161 9.01 14.96 -26.60
CA ASP A 161 9.58 16.30 -26.42
C ASP A 161 8.81 17.19 -25.45
N ARG A 162 7.48 17.03 -25.35
CA ARG A 162 6.65 17.78 -24.39
C ARG A 162 6.96 17.39 -22.95
N ALA A 163 7.27 16.13 -22.71
CA ALA A 163 7.58 15.61 -21.38
C ALA A 163 9.00 15.99 -20.90
N ARG A 164 9.89 16.42 -21.79
CA ARG A 164 11.32 16.61 -21.51
C ARG A 164 11.58 17.58 -20.34
N SER A 165 10.93 18.75 -20.34
CA SER A 165 11.12 19.76 -19.30
C SER A 165 10.74 19.23 -17.91
N LEU A 166 9.60 18.56 -17.82
CA LEU A 166 9.13 17.96 -16.57
C LEU A 166 10.05 16.82 -16.13
N LEU A 167 10.43 15.91 -17.03
CA LEU A 167 11.33 14.80 -16.70
C LEU A 167 12.70 15.27 -16.19
N ARG A 168 13.24 16.39 -16.69
CA ARG A 168 14.47 17.00 -16.17
C ARG A 168 14.38 17.41 -14.71
N THR A 169 13.21 17.81 -14.21
CA THR A 169 13.04 18.16 -12.78
C THR A 169 13.23 16.98 -11.83
N TYR A 170 13.09 15.75 -12.35
CA TYR A 170 13.31 14.50 -11.62
C TYR A 170 14.71 13.92 -11.85
N ASP A 171 15.60 14.63 -12.56
CA ASP A 171 16.96 14.18 -12.84
C ASP A 171 17.91 14.36 -11.63
N THR A 172 17.51 13.81 -10.49
CA THR A 172 18.37 13.76 -9.30
C THR A 172 19.14 12.44 -9.24
N PRO A 173 20.31 12.37 -8.57
CA PRO A 173 21.12 11.15 -8.50
C PRO A 173 20.48 10.02 -7.69
N ARG A 174 19.66 10.37 -6.69
CA ARG A 174 19.03 9.42 -5.76
C ARG A 174 17.52 9.64 -5.72
N PRO A 175 16.73 8.56 -5.55
CA PRO A 175 15.30 8.68 -5.33
C PRO A 175 15.02 9.44 -4.02
N PRO A 176 13.89 10.15 -3.93
CA PRO A 176 13.43 10.77 -2.68
C PRO A 176 13.41 9.74 -1.55
N ALA A 177 13.84 10.16 -0.36
CA ALA A 177 13.76 9.31 0.84
C ALA A 177 12.30 8.90 1.08
N ILE A 178 12.12 7.72 1.66
CA ILE A 178 10.81 7.34 2.18
C ILE A 178 10.73 8.00 3.54
N ASP A 179 9.81 8.94 3.70
CA ASP A 179 9.77 9.74 4.93
C ASP A 179 9.37 8.88 6.13
N GLU A 180 8.41 7.96 5.95
CA GLU A 180 7.95 7.05 7.00
C GLU A 180 7.49 5.71 6.44
N GLU A 181 7.84 4.62 7.13
CA GLU A 181 7.29 3.27 6.94
C GLU A 181 6.97 2.66 8.30
N THR A 182 6.14 1.61 8.30
CA THR A 182 5.80 0.87 9.52
C THR A 182 6.08 -0.62 9.38
N VAL A 183 6.79 -1.18 10.36
CA VAL A 183 7.03 -2.62 10.49
C VAL A 183 6.39 -3.16 11.78
N VAL A 184 5.67 -4.27 11.66
CA VAL A 184 5.14 -5.02 12.80
C VAL A 184 5.91 -6.32 12.97
N GLY A 185 6.43 -6.59 14.17
CA GLY A 185 7.19 -7.82 14.42
C GLY A 185 7.40 -8.14 15.90
N LYS A 186 7.86 -9.35 16.17
CA LYS A 186 8.17 -9.79 17.55
C LYS A 186 9.56 -9.31 17.95
N LEU A 187 9.68 -8.66 19.11
CA LEU A 187 10.97 -8.33 19.70
C LEU A 187 11.69 -9.60 20.13
N ARG A 188 12.81 -9.91 19.46
CA ARG A 188 13.55 -11.17 19.63
C ARG A 188 14.70 -11.03 20.61
N ALA A 189 15.46 -9.94 20.51
CA ALA A 189 16.64 -9.70 21.31
C ALA A 189 16.86 -8.21 21.49
N ILE A 190 17.49 -7.85 22.59
CA ILE A 190 18.01 -6.51 22.87
C ILE A 190 19.45 -6.69 23.32
N ASP A 191 20.37 -5.95 22.73
CA ASP A 191 21.74 -5.77 23.17
C ASP A 191 21.86 -4.38 23.79
N TYR A 192 21.79 -4.34 25.11
CA TYR A 192 21.84 -3.10 25.89
C TYR A 192 23.21 -2.42 25.85
N GLN A 193 24.29 -3.18 25.62
CA GLN A 193 25.63 -2.60 25.53
C GLN A 193 25.83 -1.83 24.23
N GLN A 194 25.21 -2.32 23.15
CA GLN A 194 25.31 -1.71 21.82
C GLN A 194 24.09 -0.85 21.47
N THR A 195 23.08 -0.73 22.35
CA THR A 195 21.79 -0.05 22.09
C THR A 195 21.06 -0.58 20.86
N ILE A 196 21.12 -1.90 20.65
CA ILE A 196 20.56 -2.56 19.47
C ILE A 196 19.37 -3.41 19.86
N MET A 197 18.28 -3.31 19.10
CA MET A 197 17.15 -4.23 19.18
C MET A 197 16.99 -5.02 17.89
N THR A 198 16.48 -6.24 18.03
CA THR A 198 16.19 -7.15 16.92
C THR A 198 14.72 -7.52 16.88
N ILE A 199 14.07 -7.25 15.75
CA ILE A 199 12.64 -7.48 15.53
C ILE A 199 12.47 -8.50 14.42
N LYS A 200 11.56 -9.46 14.60
CA LYS A 200 11.22 -10.47 13.57
C LYS A 200 9.82 -10.19 13.01
N PRO A 201 9.70 -9.62 11.79
CA PRO A 201 8.42 -9.33 11.16
C PRO A 201 7.88 -10.60 10.47
N GLY A 202 7.10 -11.41 11.19
CA GLY A 202 6.50 -12.62 10.63
C GLY A 202 7.50 -13.54 9.91
N SER A 203 7.27 -13.80 8.63
CA SER A 203 8.15 -14.60 7.76
C SER A 203 9.37 -13.83 7.22
N ASN A 204 9.38 -12.50 7.26
CA ASN A 204 10.47 -11.66 6.75
C ASN A 204 11.75 -11.78 7.60
N PRO A 205 12.95 -11.53 7.05
CA PRO A 205 14.20 -11.51 7.80
C PRO A 205 14.12 -10.64 9.07
N ALA A 206 14.92 -11.00 10.08
CA ALA A 206 14.99 -10.19 11.29
C ALA A 206 15.65 -8.84 10.99
N LEU A 207 15.08 -7.76 11.52
CA LEU A 207 15.59 -6.41 11.41
C LEU A 207 16.38 -6.08 12.67
N ARG A 208 17.63 -5.67 12.49
CA ARG A 208 18.51 -5.20 13.57
C ARG A 208 18.64 -3.68 13.42
N MET A 209 18.35 -2.94 14.48
CA MET A 209 18.39 -1.48 14.46
C MET A 209 18.77 -0.93 15.82
N ASP A 210 19.37 0.25 15.82
CA ASP A 210 19.64 1.00 17.03
C ASP A 210 18.32 1.51 17.62
N TYR A 211 18.21 1.54 18.95
CA TYR A 211 17.09 2.15 19.64
C TYR A 211 17.56 3.35 20.49
N PRO A 212 16.77 4.43 20.58
CA PRO A 212 17.06 5.54 21.49
C PRO A 212 17.14 5.09 22.96
N LEU A 213 18.15 5.50 23.71
CA LEU A 213 18.36 5.13 25.13
C LEU A 213 17.13 5.37 26.01
N GLN A 214 16.32 6.37 25.69
CA GLN A 214 15.08 6.68 26.42
C GLN A 214 14.05 5.54 26.37
N LEU A 215 14.14 4.66 25.37
CA LEU A 215 13.27 3.49 25.22
C LEU A 215 13.74 2.27 26.01
N GLU A 216 14.92 2.31 26.63
CA GLU A 216 15.52 1.13 27.25
C GLU A 216 14.65 0.52 28.36
N SER A 217 14.17 1.34 29.29
CA SER A 217 13.27 0.90 30.37
C SER A 217 11.94 0.34 29.84
N TRP A 218 11.44 0.90 28.72
CA TRP A 218 10.24 0.42 28.06
C TRP A 218 10.50 -0.92 27.34
N LEU A 219 11.64 -1.07 26.67
CA LEU A 219 12.03 -2.32 26.02
C LEU A 219 12.24 -3.46 27.03
N GLN A 220 12.78 -3.15 28.23
CA GLN A 220 12.91 -4.09 29.34
C GLN A 220 11.57 -4.64 29.83
N THR A 221 10.50 -3.84 29.78
CA THR A 221 9.13 -4.25 30.16
C THR A 221 8.35 -4.91 29.02
N ASN A 222 8.86 -4.82 27.78
CA ASN A 222 8.19 -5.31 26.57
C ASN A 222 8.99 -6.40 25.84
N VAL A 223 9.93 -7.07 26.51
CA VAL A 223 10.73 -8.16 25.94
C VAL A 223 9.82 -9.28 25.44
N ARG A 224 10.12 -9.83 24.26
CA ARG A 224 9.35 -10.90 23.60
C ARG A 224 7.94 -10.51 23.14
N LYS A 225 7.51 -9.26 23.33
CA LYS A 225 6.21 -8.78 22.83
C LYS A 225 6.24 -8.47 21.34
N ARG A 226 5.05 -8.31 20.75
CA ARG A 226 4.90 -7.83 19.37
C ARG A 226 4.87 -6.32 19.39
N LEU A 227 5.74 -5.72 18.59
CA LEU A 227 5.87 -4.28 18.47
C LEU A 227 5.49 -3.83 17.06
N LYS A 228 4.91 -2.63 16.95
CA LYS A 228 4.79 -1.86 15.73
C LYS A 228 5.78 -0.71 15.80
N ILE A 229 6.65 -0.62 14.81
CA ILE A 229 7.71 0.37 14.71
C ILE A 229 7.43 1.22 13.49
N SER A 230 7.38 2.55 13.64
CA SER A 230 7.37 3.47 12.50
C SER A 230 8.58 4.39 12.54
N GLY A 231 9.02 4.79 11.36
CA GLY A 231 10.25 5.57 11.20
C GLY A 231 10.67 5.72 9.75
N ARG A 232 11.81 6.38 9.53
CA ARG A 232 12.46 6.44 8.22
C ARG A 232 13.16 5.12 7.92
N PRO A 233 12.68 4.32 6.95
CA PRO A 233 13.25 3.00 6.69
C PRO A 233 14.56 3.11 5.92
N LYS A 234 15.47 2.18 6.23
CA LYS A 234 16.61 1.86 5.40
C LYS A 234 16.29 0.59 4.62
N THR A 235 16.28 0.66 3.29
CA THR A 235 15.97 -0.50 2.43
C THR A 235 17.23 -1.15 1.87
N ASN A 236 17.21 -2.47 1.73
CA ASN A 236 18.28 -3.22 1.07
C ASN A 236 18.18 -3.15 -0.47
N ALA A 237 19.12 -3.81 -1.16
CA ALA A 237 19.15 -3.88 -2.63
C ALA A 237 17.91 -4.53 -3.28
N ARG A 238 17.10 -5.28 -2.53
CA ARG A 238 15.84 -5.89 -3.00
C ARG A 238 14.62 -4.99 -2.75
N GLY A 239 14.80 -3.90 -1.99
CA GLY A 239 13.73 -3.00 -1.56
C GLY A 239 13.01 -3.42 -0.30
N ASP A 240 13.43 -4.51 0.34
CA ASP A 240 12.92 -4.85 1.66
C ASP A 240 13.56 -3.92 2.70
N ILE A 241 12.79 -3.55 3.73
CA ILE A 241 13.31 -2.81 4.88
C ILE A 241 14.36 -3.69 5.57
N SER A 242 15.58 -3.16 5.74
CA SER A 242 16.67 -3.80 6.47
C SER A 242 16.82 -3.27 7.89
N SER A 243 16.52 -1.99 8.11
CA SER A 243 16.54 -1.30 9.41
C SER A 243 15.76 0.01 9.29
N PHE A 244 15.76 0.83 10.34
CA PHE A 244 15.32 2.22 10.29
C PHE A 244 16.54 3.13 10.52
N ASP A 245 16.68 4.19 9.72
CA ASP A 245 17.70 5.21 9.95
C ASP A 245 17.27 6.13 11.11
N GLU A 246 15.96 6.30 11.29
CA GLU A 246 15.37 7.06 12.40
C GLU A 246 14.06 6.39 12.80
N ILE A 247 13.85 6.22 14.11
CA ILE A 247 12.62 5.64 14.65
C ILE A 247 11.77 6.78 15.20
N TYR A 248 10.56 6.93 14.68
CA TYR A 248 9.60 7.94 15.14
C TYR A 248 8.71 7.39 16.25
N ASN A 249 8.32 6.11 16.15
CA ASN A 249 7.39 5.51 17.10
C ASN A 249 7.65 4.02 17.31
N ILE A 250 7.46 3.53 18.53
CA ILE A 250 7.44 2.11 18.87
C ILE A 250 6.27 1.87 19.84
N VAL A 251 5.34 0.99 19.46
CA VAL A 251 4.17 0.65 20.29
C VAL A 251 4.00 -0.87 20.41
N GLU A 252 3.48 -1.34 21.54
CA GLU A 252 3.03 -2.72 21.72
C GLU A 252 1.75 -2.95 20.92
N LEU A 253 1.69 -4.03 20.13
CA LEU A 253 0.55 -4.30 19.25
C LEU A 253 -0.66 -4.93 19.97
N GLU A 254 -0.46 -5.48 21.19
CA GLU A 254 -1.48 -6.22 21.93
C GLU A 254 -1.35 -5.94 23.45
N PRO A 255 -1.83 -4.79 23.97
CA PRO A 255 -1.94 -4.62 25.41
C PRO A 255 -2.94 -5.65 25.97
N HIS A 256 -2.47 -6.60 26.77
CA HIS A 256 -3.32 -7.65 27.35
C HIS A 256 -4.21 -7.08 28.47
N LEU A 257 -5.43 -6.64 28.13
CA LEU A 257 -6.49 -6.49 29.13
C LEU A 257 -7.03 -7.86 29.52
N GLN A 258 -7.27 -8.07 30.82
CA GLN A 258 -7.87 -9.30 31.33
C GLN A 258 -9.27 -9.47 30.72
N SER A 259 -9.55 -10.67 30.18
CA SER A 259 -10.87 -11.00 29.65
C SER A 259 -11.96 -10.85 30.70
N ILE A 260 -13.19 -10.56 30.26
CA ILE A 260 -14.37 -10.49 31.12
C ILE A 260 -15.05 -11.85 31.10
N ASP A 261 -15.12 -12.50 32.26
CA ASP A 261 -15.78 -13.78 32.50
C ASP A 261 -17.12 -13.63 33.25
N HIS A 262 -17.30 -12.52 33.95
CA HIS A 262 -18.54 -12.15 34.62
C HIS A 262 -18.72 -10.63 34.70
N PHE A 263 -19.96 -10.19 34.91
CA PHE A 263 -20.31 -8.82 35.28
C PHE A 263 -21.47 -8.82 36.29
N THR A 264 -21.75 -7.67 36.90
CA THR A 264 -22.83 -7.52 37.88
C THR A 264 -23.85 -6.51 37.38
N SER A 265 -25.14 -6.86 37.46
CA SER A 265 -26.25 -5.96 37.15
C SER A 265 -27.36 -6.11 38.18
N GLY A 266 -27.83 -5.00 38.76
CA GLY A 266 -28.90 -5.03 39.76
C GLY A 266 -28.61 -5.85 41.03
N GLY A 267 -27.34 -6.12 41.33
CA GLY A 267 -26.92 -6.98 42.46
C GLY A 267 -26.79 -8.47 42.11
N THR A 268 -27.15 -8.88 40.89
CA THR A 268 -26.98 -10.25 40.40
C THR A 268 -25.71 -10.37 39.57
N VAL A 269 -24.97 -11.47 39.73
CA VAL A 269 -23.76 -11.78 38.95
C VAL A 269 -24.12 -12.64 37.75
N PHE A 270 -23.74 -12.20 36.56
CA PHE A 270 -23.97 -12.89 35.30
C PHE A 270 -22.65 -13.43 34.76
N TRP A 271 -22.62 -14.74 34.50
CA TRP A 271 -21.45 -15.43 33.97
C TRP A 271 -21.59 -15.64 32.46
N THR A 272 -20.49 -15.44 31.73
CA THR A 272 -20.46 -15.72 30.30
C THR A 272 -20.06 -17.17 30.01
N ASN A 273 -20.73 -17.79 29.03
CA ASN A 273 -20.38 -19.15 28.57
C ASN A 273 -19.05 -19.22 27.81
N ARG A 274 -18.43 -18.08 27.48
CA ARG A 274 -17.07 -17.97 26.93
C ARG A 274 -16.51 -16.59 27.28
N PRO A 275 -15.29 -16.46 27.83
CA PRO A 275 -14.76 -15.14 28.20
C PRO A 275 -14.78 -14.14 27.03
N ILE A 276 -15.11 -12.88 27.32
CA ILE A 276 -15.04 -11.78 26.35
C ILE A 276 -13.60 -11.31 26.29
N SER A 277 -12.97 -11.47 25.13
CA SER A 277 -11.66 -10.89 24.85
C SER A 277 -11.81 -9.39 24.61
N LEU A 278 -10.86 -8.60 25.12
CA LEU A 278 -10.84 -7.14 24.95
C LEU A 278 -9.69 -6.71 24.03
N PRO A 279 -9.77 -6.93 22.70
CA PRO A 279 -8.84 -6.33 21.76
C PRO A 279 -9.04 -4.81 21.75
N VAL A 280 -8.03 -4.07 22.20
CA VAL A 280 -8.12 -2.61 22.32
C VAL A 280 -7.86 -1.94 20.97
N THR A 281 -8.82 -1.14 20.53
CA THR A 281 -8.68 -0.21 19.40
C THR A 281 -8.09 1.10 19.93
N VAL A 282 -7.07 1.66 19.27
CA VAL A 282 -6.43 2.91 19.73
C VAL A 282 -6.63 4.01 18.69
N TYR A 283 -7.34 5.06 19.07
CA TYR A 283 -7.60 6.27 18.28
C TYR A 283 -6.55 7.34 18.61
N TRP A 284 -5.41 7.28 17.92
CA TRP A 284 -4.21 8.07 18.25
C TRP A 284 -4.34 9.59 18.09
N VAL A 285 -5.17 10.07 17.16
CA VAL A 285 -5.39 11.52 16.94
C VAL A 285 -5.97 12.16 18.21
N ASP A 286 -6.93 11.45 18.81
CA ASP A 286 -7.70 11.93 19.97
C ASP A 286 -7.16 11.37 21.30
N ARG A 287 -6.14 10.51 21.23
CA ARG A 287 -5.56 9.79 22.38
C ARG A 287 -6.59 8.94 23.14
N LEU A 288 -7.50 8.31 22.41
CA LEU A 288 -8.56 7.48 22.97
C LEU A 288 -8.30 5.98 22.75
N PHE A 289 -8.87 5.15 23.61
CA PHE A 289 -8.86 3.70 23.58
C PHE A 289 -10.30 3.21 23.50
N GLY A 290 -10.61 2.31 22.58
CA GLY A 290 -11.96 1.81 22.39
C GLY A 290 -12.07 0.30 22.27
N PHE A 291 -13.26 -0.18 22.55
CA PHE A 291 -13.69 -1.56 22.34
C PHE A 291 -15.13 -1.54 21.87
N THR A 292 -15.40 -2.24 20.77
CA THR A 292 -16.73 -2.33 20.19
C THR A 292 -17.07 -3.80 19.94
N ASP A 293 -18.25 -4.22 20.38
CA ASP A 293 -18.84 -5.53 20.10
C ASP A 293 -20.31 -5.32 19.73
N SER A 294 -20.58 -5.26 18.43
CA SER A 294 -21.93 -4.98 17.91
C SER A 294 -22.94 -6.09 18.23
N GLN A 295 -22.50 -7.33 18.48
CA GLN A 295 -23.41 -8.41 18.85
C GLN A 295 -23.93 -8.24 20.27
N LEU A 296 -23.12 -7.67 21.17
CA LEU A 296 -23.49 -7.40 22.56
C LEU A 296 -23.94 -5.96 22.80
N GLY A 297 -23.98 -5.13 21.76
CA GLY A 297 -24.34 -3.71 21.86
C GLY A 297 -23.33 -2.86 22.62
N ILE A 298 -22.06 -3.28 22.70
CA ILE A 298 -21.02 -2.58 23.46
C ILE A 298 -20.28 -1.62 22.53
N ASP A 299 -20.21 -0.35 22.88
CA ASP A 299 -19.32 0.62 22.27
C ASP A 299 -18.72 1.55 23.33
N VAL A 300 -17.47 1.31 23.70
CA VAL A 300 -16.80 2.04 24.77
C VAL A 300 -15.57 2.72 24.22
N VAL A 301 -15.42 4.00 24.55
CA VAL A 301 -14.24 4.81 24.24
C VAL A 301 -13.83 5.58 25.49
N VAL A 302 -12.55 5.48 25.87
CA VAL A 302 -11.97 6.10 27.08
C VAL A 302 -10.66 6.79 26.72
N ASP A 303 -10.21 7.75 27.53
CA ASP A 303 -8.92 8.45 27.36
C ASP A 303 -7.76 7.74 28.07
N ASN A 304 -8.06 6.73 28.89
CA ASN A 304 -7.10 5.96 29.67
C ASN A 304 -7.32 4.45 29.50
N LEU A 305 -6.29 3.73 29.02
CA LEU A 305 -6.33 2.28 28.81
C LEU A 305 -6.75 1.49 30.06
N SER A 306 -6.36 1.96 31.25
CA SER A 306 -6.71 1.28 32.51
C SER A 306 -8.20 1.34 32.84
N GLU A 307 -8.92 2.30 32.25
CA GLU A 307 -10.36 2.51 32.45
C GLU A 307 -11.20 1.71 31.46
N LEU A 308 -10.63 1.25 30.34
CA LEU A 308 -11.38 0.60 29.27
C LEU A 308 -12.12 -0.64 29.76
N ARG A 309 -11.49 -1.47 30.61
CA ARG A 309 -12.16 -2.65 31.18
C ARG A 309 -13.35 -2.26 32.07
N VAL A 310 -13.21 -1.19 32.85
CA VAL A 310 -14.27 -0.69 33.73
C VAL A 310 -15.41 -0.10 32.91
N GLY A 311 -15.09 0.63 31.84
CA GLY A 311 -16.06 1.14 30.87
C GLY A 311 -16.86 0.01 30.23
N VAL A 312 -16.20 -1.05 29.74
CA VAL A 312 -16.88 -2.21 29.17
C VAL A 312 -17.78 -2.93 30.18
N MET A 313 -17.36 -3.06 31.44
CA MET A 313 -18.23 -3.63 32.49
C MET A 313 -19.45 -2.76 32.78
N SER A 314 -19.30 -1.43 32.72
CA SER A 314 -20.40 -0.49 32.94
C SER A 314 -21.39 -0.50 31.79
N GLU A 315 -20.88 -0.56 30.56
CA GLU A 315 -21.70 -0.69 29.35
C GLU A 315 -22.46 -2.01 29.34
N LEU A 316 -21.82 -3.12 29.76
CA LEU A 316 -22.48 -4.41 29.94
C LEU A 316 -23.67 -4.36 30.91
N ASP A 317 -23.53 -3.64 32.03
CA ASP A 317 -24.63 -3.41 32.97
C ASP A 317 -25.76 -2.59 32.33
N LEU A 318 -25.42 -1.56 31.56
CA LEU A 318 -26.38 -0.71 30.86
C LEU A 318 -27.18 -1.49 29.82
N VAL A 319 -26.50 -2.16 28.89
CA VAL A 319 -27.13 -2.93 27.80
C VAL A 319 -27.95 -4.10 28.33
N TRP A 320 -27.55 -4.69 29.47
CA TRP A 320 -28.34 -5.72 30.13
C TRP A 320 -29.68 -5.17 30.63
N ARG A 321 -29.67 -4.03 31.32
CA ARG A 321 -30.92 -3.40 31.82
C ARG A 321 -31.81 -2.88 30.70
N GLN A 322 -31.21 -2.32 29.65
CA GLN A 322 -31.95 -1.69 28.56
C GLN A 322 -32.47 -2.68 27.52
N TYR A 323 -31.73 -3.75 27.23
CA TYR A 323 -32.12 -4.70 26.17
C TYR A 323 -32.44 -6.08 26.73
N ALA A 324 -31.62 -6.64 27.61
CA ALA A 324 -31.87 -8.01 28.10
C ALA A 324 -33.11 -8.10 29.00
N GLN A 325 -33.42 -7.05 29.75
CA GLN A 325 -34.56 -6.98 30.69
C GLN A 325 -35.81 -6.28 30.14
N ALA A 326 -35.72 -5.57 29.01
CA ALA A 326 -36.87 -4.89 28.41
C ALA A 326 -37.86 -5.88 27.79
N ASP A 327 -39.12 -5.48 27.66
CA ASP A 327 -40.14 -6.29 26.98
C ASP A 327 -39.92 -6.24 25.46
N ASP A 328 -40.17 -7.36 24.77
CA ASP A 328 -39.91 -7.49 23.32
C ASP A 328 -40.72 -6.46 22.50
N ASP A 329 -41.90 -6.07 22.97
CA ASP A 329 -42.78 -5.09 22.30
C ASP A 329 -42.27 -3.64 22.42
N GLU A 330 -41.29 -3.37 23.29
CA GLU A 330 -40.67 -2.05 23.47
C GLU A 330 -39.37 -1.88 22.66
N LEU A 331 -38.90 -2.94 22.00
CA LEU A 331 -37.64 -2.99 21.27
C LEU A 331 -37.88 -3.00 19.76
N ASP A 332 -36.98 -2.34 19.02
CA ASP A 332 -36.94 -2.49 17.56
C ASP A 332 -36.22 -3.79 17.13
N ASP A 333 -36.26 -4.10 15.84
CA ASP A 333 -35.72 -5.34 15.29
C ASP A 333 -34.21 -5.52 15.59
N GLU A 334 -33.43 -4.44 15.61
CA GLU A 334 -31.99 -4.48 15.91
C GLU A 334 -31.74 -4.73 17.41
N ALA A 335 -32.50 -4.06 18.28
CA ALA A 335 -32.44 -4.23 19.72
C ALA A 335 -32.88 -5.64 20.17
N VAL A 336 -33.85 -6.24 19.49
CA VAL A 336 -34.25 -7.65 19.73
C VAL A 336 -33.10 -8.60 19.40
N GLU A 337 -32.30 -8.32 18.35
CA GLU A 337 -31.14 -9.14 18.00
C GLU A 337 -30.05 -9.06 19.09
N VAL A 338 -29.75 -7.85 19.59
CA VAL A 338 -28.84 -7.64 20.72
C VAL A 338 -29.33 -8.38 21.98
N LYS A 339 -30.63 -8.29 22.30
CA LYS A 339 -31.25 -9.04 23.42
C LYS A 339 -31.01 -10.54 23.30
N ARG A 340 -31.26 -11.13 22.12
CA ARG A 340 -31.02 -12.58 21.89
C ARG A 340 -29.55 -12.94 22.10
N HIS A 341 -28.62 -12.12 21.61
CA HIS A 341 -27.20 -12.34 21.82
C HIS A 341 -26.83 -12.28 23.30
N LEU A 342 -27.27 -11.26 24.04
CA LEU A 342 -27.04 -11.12 25.49
C LEU A 342 -27.55 -12.34 26.27
N LEU A 343 -28.81 -12.74 26.06
CA LEU A 343 -29.42 -13.89 26.75
C LEU A 343 -28.79 -15.23 26.35
N SER A 344 -28.27 -15.36 25.12
CA SER A 344 -27.53 -16.55 24.69
C SER A 344 -26.14 -16.65 25.33
N ARG A 345 -25.54 -15.50 25.66
CA ARG A 345 -24.16 -15.36 26.08
C ARG A 345 -24.00 -15.48 27.58
N PHE A 346 -24.94 -14.92 28.33
CA PHE A 346 -24.86 -14.78 29.78
C PHE A 346 -25.96 -15.56 30.49
N ARG A 347 -25.64 -16.06 31.68
CA ARG A 347 -26.59 -16.72 32.57
C ARG A 347 -26.38 -16.24 34.00
N SER A 348 -27.48 -16.04 34.73
CA SER A 348 -27.40 -15.93 36.18
C SER A 348 -27.03 -17.29 36.76
N ILE A 349 -26.21 -17.28 37.79
CA ILE A 349 -26.05 -18.41 38.69
C ILE A 349 -26.80 -18.00 39.96
N ASP A 350 -27.89 -18.70 40.26
CA ASP A 350 -28.54 -18.61 41.57
C ASP A 350 -27.69 -19.29 42.65
#